data_AF-A0A832ZKF5-F1
#
_entry.id   AF-A0A832ZKF5-F1
#
_cell.length_a   1.000
_cell.length_b   1.000
_cell.length_c   1.000
_cell.angle_alpha   90.00
_cell.angle_beta   90.00
_cell.angle_gamma   90.00
#
_symmetry.space_group_name_H-M   'P 1'
#
loop_
_entity.id
_entity.type
_entity.pdbx_description
1 polymer ?
#
loop_
_entity_poly.entity_id
_entity_poly.type
_entity_poly.pdbx_seq_one_letter_code
_entity_poly.pdbx_strand_id
1 'polypeptide(L)'
;MTKFCARCGLEYDGKIPFIDNLCLKCYLEEHKLLSIKGEIVLEVCKSCGAVKSGSKWTSVSTNLLENIYAALPSAIAQKSRVLLENTKLHIHLPQTLNYTFNVEVTVETNVKGYRVTQKYTVPAKIKLTLCPLCQKKLSGIHKAILQIRSTEHFSPALRKFIHKYLKELRKDYEKNIVEVK
;
A
#
# COMPACT_ATOMS: atom_id res chain seq x y z
N MET A 1 -17.66 -37.92 31.96
CA MET A 1 -16.74 -38.00 30.80
C MET A 1 -16.12 -36.63 30.59
N THR A 2 -14.80 -36.57 30.52
CA THR A 2 -14.05 -35.35 30.16
C THR A 2 -14.26 -35.06 28.67
N LYS A 3 -14.58 -33.82 28.32
CA LYS A 3 -14.61 -33.39 26.92
C LYS A 3 -13.16 -33.23 26.44
N PHE A 4 -12.84 -33.66 25.23
CA PHE A 4 -11.52 -33.50 24.63
C PHE A 4 -11.63 -32.99 23.19
N CYS A 5 -10.58 -32.34 22.69
CA CYS A 5 -10.51 -31.84 21.34
C CYS A 5 -10.41 -33.01 20.35
N ALA A 6 -11.30 -33.08 19.37
CA ALA A 6 -11.35 -34.16 18.39
C ALA A 6 -10.09 -34.28 17.51
N ARG A 7 -9.32 -33.20 17.37
CA ARG A 7 -8.11 -33.16 16.50
C ARG A 7 -6.79 -33.36 17.25
N CYS A 8 -6.64 -32.81 18.45
CA CYS A 8 -5.37 -32.85 19.19
C CYS A 8 -5.44 -33.55 20.56
N GLY A 9 -6.63 -33.99 20.99
CA GLY A 9 -6.82 -34.69 22.26
C GLY A 9 -6.75 -33.80 23.51
N LEU A 10 -6.59 -32.48 23.37
CA LEU A 10 -6.56 -31.55 24.51
C LEU A 10 -7.83 -31.69 25.36
N GLU A 11 -7.67 -31.96 26.65
CA GLU A 11 -8.77 -32.04 27.59
C GLU A 11 -9.35 -30.66 27.91
N TYR A 12 -10.67 -30.59 28.09
CA TYR A 12 -11.38 -29.35 28.38
C TYR A 12 -11.14 -28.92 29.83
N ASP A 13 -10.50 -27.77 30.01
CA ASP A 13 -10.15 -27.18 31.31
C ASP A 13 -11.24 -26.26 31.90
N GLY A 14 -12.37 -26.10 31.19
CA GLY A 14 -13.46 -25.23 31.62
C GLY A 14 -13.29 -23.74 31.30
N LYS A 15 -12.13 -23.29 30.80
CA LYS A 15 -11.82 -21.86 30.61
C LYS A 15 -12.23 -21.34 29.23
N ILE A 16 -11.93 -22.09 28.18
CA ILE A 16 -12.17 -21.70 26.78
C ILE A 16 -13.00 -22.78 26.12
N PRO A 17 -14.23 -22.49 25.66
CA PRO A 17 -15.10 -23.52 25.10
C PRO A 17 -14.49 -24.13 23.86
N PHE A 18 -14.81 -25.40 23.65
CA PHE A 18 -14.56 -26.02 22.36
C PHE A 18 -15.61 -25.55 21.35
N ILE A 19 -15.15 -25.31 20.14
CA ILE A 19 -15.97 -24.86 19.02
C ILE A 19 -15.99 -26.04 18.05
N ASP A 20 -17.18 -26.60 17.82
CA ASP A 20 -17.41 -27.74 16.94
C ASP A 20 -16.51 -28.95 17.29
N ASN A 21 -16.42 -29.23 18.60
CA ASN A 21 -15.57 -30.27 19.21
C ASN A 21 -14.05 -30.06 19.05
N LEU A 22 -13.61 -28.88 18.62
CA LEU A 22 -12.19 -28.51 18.52
C LEU A 22 -11.82 -27.50 19.61
N CYS A 23 -10.59 -27.61 20.13
CA CYS A 23 -10.01 -26.52 20.90
C CYS A 23 -9.81 -25.29 20.00
N LEU A 24 -9.73 -24.10 20.60
CA LEU A 24 -9.62 -22.84 19.86
C LEU A 24 -8.47 -22.82 18.85
N LYS A 25 -7.31 -23.40 19.20
CA LYS A 25 -6.15 -23.52 18.29
C LYS A 25 -6.49 -24.34 17.04
N CYS A 26 -7.02 -25.55 17.23
CA CYS A 26 -7.39 -26.43 16.12
C CYS A 26 -8.49 -25.82 15.25
N TYR A 27 -9.48 -25.18 15.87
CA TYR A 27 -10.54 -24.47 15.14
C TYR A 27 -9.97 -23.37 14.23
N LEU A 28 -9.01 -22.56 14.69
CA LEU A 28 -8.42 -21.47 13.90
C LEU A 28 -7.43 -21.93 12.83
N GLU A 29 -6.79 -23.07 13.03
CA GLU A 29 -5.96 -23.70 12.00
C GLU A 29 -6.82 -24.24 10.86
N GLU A 30 -8.01 -24.75 11.19
CA GLU A 30 -8.97 -25.30 10.22
C GLU A 30 -9.78 -24.20 9.53
N HIS A 31 -10.20 -23.19 10.29
CA HIS A 31 -10.99 -22.06 9.84
C HIS A 31 -10.15 -20.79 9.81
N LYS A 32 -9.48 -20.55 8.68
CA LYS A 32 -8.80 -19.28 8.44
C LYS A 32 -9.81 -18.13 8.54
N LEU A 33 -9.49 -17.12 9.36
CA LEU A 33 -10.25 -15.89 9.51
C LEU A 33 -10.04 -14.90 8.35
N LEU A 34 -8.88 -15.00 7.69
CA LEU A 34 -8.46 -14.13 6.59
C LEU A 34 -7.98 -14.95 5.41
N SER A 35 -8.49 -14.61 4.22
CA SER A 35 -7.94 -15.08 2.95
C SER A 35 -7.37 -13.89 2.18
N ILE A 36 -6.14 -14.01 1.70
CA ILE A 36 -5.48 -12.98 0.89
C ILE A 36 -5.22 -13.56 -0.49
N LYS A 37 -5.73 -12.89 -1.52
CA LYS A 37 -5.59 -13.34 -2.91
C LYS A 37 -4.24 -12.96 -3.50
N GLY A 38 -3.39 -13.97 -3.67
CA GLY A 38 -2.08 -13.83 -4.31
C GLY A 38 -1.14 -12.90 -3.55
N GLU A 39 -0.09 -12.43 -4.23
CA GLU A 39 0.93 -11.56 -3.64
C GLU A 39 0.50 -10.08 -3.66
N ILE A 40 0.83 -9.32 -2.61
CA ILE A 40 0.65 -7.87 -2.61
C ILE A 40 1.77 -7.23 -3.44
N VAL A 41 1.42 -6.55 -4.54
CA VAL A 41 2.39 -5.90 -5.41
C VAL A 41 2.09 -4.41 -5.47
N LEU A 42 3.02 -3.59 -4.99
CA LEU A 42 2.97 -2.14 -5.10
C LEU A 42 3.78 -1.70 -6.31
N GLU A 43 3.12 -1.22 -7.36
CA GLU A 43 3.80 -0.59 -8.49
C GLU A 43 4.13 0.87 -8.13
N VAL A 44 5.41 1.21 -8.12
CA VAL A 44 5.89 2.52 -7.68
C VAL A 44 6.74 3.17 -8.76
N CYS A 45 6.48 4.46 -9.02
CA CYS A 45 7.24 5.23 -9.99
C CYS A 45 8.64 5.51 -9.45
N LYS A 46 9.68 4.98 -10.10
CA LYS A 46 11.08 5.22 -9.70
C LYS A 46 11.54 6.68 -9.85
N SER A 47 10.81 7.49 -10.61
CA SER A 47 11.16 8.89 -10.88
C SER A 47 10.48 9.89 -9.93
N CYS A 48 9.19 9.69 -9.60
CA CYS A 48 8.43 10.65 -8.77
C CYS A 48 7.85 10.04 -7.49
N GLY A 49 8.03 8.73 -7.26
CA GLY A 49 7.53 8.03 -6.08
C GLY A 49 6.02 7.78 -6.03
N ALA A 50 5.27 8.18 -7.07
CA ALA A 50 3.84 7.88 -7.14
C ALA A 50 3.57 6.37 -7.13
N VAL A 51 2.58 5.95 -6.36
CA VAL A 51 2.15 4.55 -6.25
C VAL A 51 0.88 4.35 -7.06
N LYS A 52 0.79 3.22 -7.76
CA LYS A 52 -0.39 2.86 -8.55
C LYS A 52 -1.47 2.26 -7.66
N SER A 53 -2.69 2.74 -7.80
CA SER A 53 -3.90 2.16 -7.23
C SER A 53 -4.97 2.05 -8.32
N GLY A 54 -5.28 0.82 -8.72
CA GLY A 54 -6.09 0.56 -9.92
C GLY A 54 -5.46 1.17 -11.18
N SER A 55 -6.18 2.12 -11.80
CA SER A 55 -5.72 2.87 -12.98
C SER A 55 -5.03 4.21 -12.62
N LYS A 56 -5.07 4.64 -11.36
CA LYS A 56 -4.58 5.94 -10.92
C LYS A 56 -3.17 5.84 -10.34
N TRP A 57 -2.40 6.92 -10.48
CA TRP A 57 -1.09 7.09 -9.89
C TRP A 57 -1.15 8.26 -8.91
N THR A 58 -0.87 7.99 -7.64
CA THR A 58 -1.01 8.99 -6.56
C THR A 58 0.24 9.05 -5.70
N SER A 59 0.54 10.24 -5.21
CA SER A 59 1.61 10.50 -4.24
C SER A 59 1.05 11.42 -3.17
N VAL A 60 1.17 11.03 -1.91
CA VAL A 60 0.81 11.88 -0.76
C VAL A 60 1.97 12.80 -0.36
N SER A 61 3.20 12.43 -0.69
CA SER A 61 4.39 13.26 -0.45
C SER A 61 5.47 13.03 -1.52
N THR A 62 6.59 13.76 -1.39
CA THR A 62 7.78 13.53 -2.23
C THR A 62 8.67 12.39 -1.72
N ASN A 63 8.40 11.88 -0.52
CA ASN A 63 9.14 10.76 0.05
C ASN A 63 8.53 9.44 -0.45
N LEU A 64 9.38 8.63 -1.08
CA LEU A 64 9.00 7.32 -1.63
C LEU A 64 8.40 6.40 -0.55
N LEU A 65 9.02 6.35 0.64
CA LEU A 65 8.63 5.46 1.72
C LEU A 65 7.26 5.86 2.28
N GLU A 66 7.02 7.16 2.47
CA GLU A 66 5.71 7.65 2.93
C GLU A 66 4.59 7.29 1.94
N ASN A 67 4.84 7.42 0.64
CA ASN A 67 3.87 7.01 -0.38
C ASN A 67 3.58 5.50 -0.33
N ILE A 68 4.59 4.68 -0.09
CA ILE A 68 4.44 3.22 0.07
C ILE A 68 3.60 2.90 1.32
N TYR A 69 3.97 3.46 2.48
CA TYR A 69 3.24 3.25 3.73
C TYR A 69 1.79 3.72 3.65
N ALA A 70 1.52 4.82 2.97
CA ALA A 70 0.16 5.31 2.76
C ALA A 70 -0.68 4.39 1.86
N ALA A 71 -0.06 3.75 0.86
CA ALA A 71 -0.77 2.88 -0.08
C ALA A 71 -0.99 1.46 0.46
N LEU A 72 -0.07 0.95 1.29
CA LEU A 72 -0.01 -0.44 1.70
C LEU A 72 -1.30 -0.95 2.40
N PRO A 73 -1.90 -0.23 3.37
CA PRO A 73 -3.16 -0.68 3.99
C PRO A 73 -4.27 -0.92 2.98
N SER A 74 -4.43 0.01 2.03
CA SER A 74 -5.47 -0.09 0.99
C SER A 74 -5.20 -1.24 0.01
N ALA A 75 -3.94 -1.52 -0.31
CA ALA A 75 -3.56 -2.62 -1.20
C ALA A 75 -3.82 -3.99 -0.55
N ILE A 76 -3.53 -4.12 0.74
CA ILE A 76 -3.84 -5.31 1.53
C ILE A 76 -5.36 -5.48 1.64
N ALA A 77 -6.08 -4.44 2.05
CA ALA A 77 -7.54 -4.50 2.22
C ALA A 77 -8.27 -4.93 0.93
N GLN A 78 -7.84 -4.44 -0.24
CA GLN A 78 -8.42 -4.83 -1.54
C GLN A 78 -8.25 -6.31 -1.90
N LYS A 79 -7.19 -6.96 -1.39
CA LYS A 79 -6.91 -8.38 -1.63
C LYS A 79 -7.34 -9.29 -0.49
N SER A 80 -7.70 -8.71 0.64
CA SER A 80 -8.19 -9.39 1.83
C SER A 80 -9.68 -9.69 1.71
N ARG A 81 -10.06 -10.94 1.94
CA ARG A 81 -11.43 -11.36 2.18
C ARG A 81 -11.54 -11.87 3.61
N VAL A 82 -12.29 -11.13 4.42
CA VAL A 82 -12.70 -11.55 5.76
C VAL A 82 -13.75 -12.67 5.62
N LEU A 83 -13.60 -13.73 6.42
CA LEU A 83 -14.47 -14.91 6.34
C LEU A 83 -15.53 -14.97 7.45
N LEU A 84 -15.45 -14.11 8.47
CA LEU A 84 -16.44 -14.03 9.57
C LEU A 84 -16.97 -12.59 9.76
N GLU A 85 -18.23 -12.46 10.16
CA GLU A 85 -18.85 -11.18 10.49
C GLU A 85 -18.19 -10.53 11.72
N ASN A 86 -18.30 -9.19 11.85
CA ASN A 86 -17.74 -8.41 12.97
C ASN A 86 -16.22 -8.55 13.20
N THR A 87 -15.47 -8.79 12.13
CA THR A 87 -14.01 -8.92 12.18
C THR A 87 -13.31 -7.58 12.03
N LYS A 88 -12.32 -7.32 12.87
CA LYS A 88 -11.41 -6.17 12.80
C LYS A 88 -10.06 -6.60 12.24
N LEU A 89 -9.50 -5.78 11.35
CA LEU A 89 -8.18 -5.97 10.76
C LEU A 89 -7.24 -4.89 11.27
N HIS A 90 -6.13 -5.32 11.85
CA HIS A 90 -5.03 -4.46 12.29
C HIS A 90 -3.82 -4.75 11.42
N ILE A 91 -3.40 -3.76 10.64
CA ILE A 91 -2.25 -3.89 9.73
C ILE A 91 -1.06 -3.24 10.42
N HIS A 92 -0.03 -4.03 10.69
CA HIS A 92 1.20 -3.58 11.32
C HIS A 92 2.23 -3.30 10.22
N LEU A 93 2.47 -2.02 9.96
CA LEU A 93 3.46 -1.59 8.97
C LEU A 93 4.87 -1.92 9.50
N PRO A 94 5.74 -2.54 8.68
CA PRO A 94 7.12 -2.78 9.07
C PRO A 94 7.85 -1.43 9.23
N GLN A 95 8.86 -1.36 10.10
CA GLN A 95 9.64 -0.13 10.31
C GLN A 95 10.62 0.15 9.15
N THR A 96 11.12 -0.92 8.53
CA THR A 96 12.03 -0.87 7.40
C THR A 96 11.45 -1.67 6.24
N LEU A 97 11.69 -1.17 5.02
CA LEU A 97 11.18 -1.77 3.80
C LEU A 97 12.33 -2.12 2.87
N ASN A 98 12.41 -3.39 2.50
CA ASN A 98 13.17 -3.87 1.36
C ASN A 98 12.25 -3.95 0.13
N TYR A 99 12.78 -4.31 -1.04
CA TYR A 99 11.96 -4.55 -2.24
C TYR A 99 10.93 -5.67 -2.05
N THR A 100 11.23 -6.66 -1.21
CA THR A 100 10.33 -7.72 -0.77
C THR A 100 10.30 -7.72 0.74
N PHE A 101 9.11 -7.73 1.32
CA PHE A 101 8.93 -7.63 2.76
C PHE A 101 7.64 -8.32 3.19
N ASN A 102 7.52 -8.56 4.49
CA ASN A 102 6.34 -9.14 5.08
C ASN A 102 5.59 -8.09 5.89
N VAL A 103 4.27 -8.13 5.82
CA VAL A 103 3.38 -7.28 6.62
C VAL A 103 2.62 -8.18 7.59
N GLU A 104 2.67 -7.86 8.87
CA GLU A 104 1.87 -8.57 9.86
C GLU A 104 0.44 -7.99 9.84
N VAL A 105 -0.54 -8.86 9.66
CA VAL A 105 -1.96 -8.53 9.75
C VAL A 105 -2.57 -9.33 10.89
N THR A 106 -3.04 -8.63 11.90
CA THR A 106 -3.74 -9.21 13.04
C THR A 106 -5.24 -9.11 12.80
N VAL A 107 -5.93 -10.24 12.89
CA VAL A 107 -7.37 -10.36 12.71
C VAL A 107 -8.01 -10.66 14.04
N GLU A 108 -8.91 -9.79 14.47
CA GLU A 108 -9.69 -9.95 15.70
C GLU A 108 -11.15 -10.18 15.35
N THR A 109 -11.76 -11.20 15.94
CA THR A 109 -13.18 -11.52 15.71
C THR A 109 -13.83 -12.05 16.98
N ASN A 110 -15.16 -12.15 16.99
CA ASN A 110 -15.90 -12.80 18.05
C ASN A 110 -16.49 -14.10 17.53
N VAL A 111 -16.10 -15.23 18.14
CA VAL A 111 -16.66 -16.54 17.84
C VAL A 111 -17.43 -17.03 19.07
N LYS A 112 -18.76 -17.15 18.93
CA LYS A 112 -19.66 -17.67 19.99
C LYS A 112 -19.48 -16.97 21.36
N GLY A 113 -19.22 -15.66 21.37
CA GLY A 113 -19.04 -14.84 22.58
C GLY A 113 -17.58 -14.61 22.99
N TYR A 114 -16.63 -15.29 22.37
CA TYR A 114 -15.21 -15.23 22.72
C TYR A 114 -14.43 -14.39 21.73
N ARG A 115 -13.61 -13.47 22.23
CA ARG A 115 -12.68 -12.71 21.39
C ARG A 115 -11.53 -13.61 20.99
N VAL A 116 -11.30 -13.68 19.68
CA VAL A 116 -10.28 -14.52 19.07
C VAL A 116 -9.41 -13.66 18.19
N THR A 117 -8.10 -13.89 18.27
CA THR A 117 -7.10 -13.15 17.50
C THR A 117 -6.22 -14.13 16.73
N GLN A 118 -6.00 -13.86 15.45
CA GLN A 118 -5.08 -14.64 14.60
C GLN A 118 -4.19 -13.70 13.79
N LYS A 119 -2.89 -14.02 13.75
CA LYS A 119 -1.88 -13.27 13.01
C LYS A 119 -1.59 -13.92 11.66
N TYR A 120 -1.43 -13.08 10.65
CA TYR A 120 -1.10 -13.47 9.28
C TYR A 120 0.13 -12.71 8.81
N THR A 121 1.06 -13.44 8.19
CA THR A 121 2.22 -12.85 7.52
C THR A 121 1.90 -12.72 6.04
N VAL A 122 1.85 -11.48 5.55
CA VAL A 122 1.45 -11.17 4.17
C VAL A 122 2.68 -10.75 3.36
N PRO A 123 3.12 -11.54 2.38
CA PRO A 123 4.23 -11.15 1.53
C PRO A 123 3.81 -10.01 0.60
N ALA A 124 4.64 -8.98 0.57
CA ALA A 124 4.50 -7.81 -0.26
C ALA A 124 5.79 -7.52 -1.02
N LYS A 125 5.66 -6.96 -2.23
CA LYS A 125 6.80 -6.50 -3.02
C LYS A 125 6.56 -5.16 -3.68
N ILE A 126 7.66 -4.42 -3.85
CA ILE A 126 7.73 -3.16 -4.57
C ILE A 126 8.21 -3.46 -5.98
N LYS A 127 7.38 -3.14 -6.97
CA LYS A 127 7.75 -3.17 -8.38
C LYS A 127 8.02 -1.75 -8.86
N LEU A 128 9.28 -1.43 -9.10
CA LEU A 128 9.66 -0.14 -9.68
C LEU A 128 9.32 -0.09 -11.16
N THR A 129 8.65 0.98 -11.58
CA THR A 129 8.29 1.26 -12.98
C THR A 129 8.25 2.77 -13.21
N LEU A 130 7.81 3.24 -14.38
CA LEU A 130 7.53 4.66 -14.64
C LEU A 130 6.02 4.88 -14.70
N CYS A 131 5.55 5.93 -14.04
CA CYS A 131 4.17 6.38 -14.23
C CYS A 131 4.01 7.02 -15.62
N PRO A 132 2.78 7.08 -16.17
CA PRO A 132 2.54 7.63 -17.51
C PRO A 132 3.05 9.06 -17.70
N LEU A 133 3.02 9.87 -16.63
CA LEU A 133 3.50 11.24 -16.64
C LEU A 133 5.04 11.30 -16.76
N CYS A 134 5.77 10.57 -15.92
CA CYS A 134 7.23 10.50 -16.01
C CYS A 134 7.68 9.84 -17.33
N GLN A 135 6.96 8.84 -17.83
CA GLN A 135 7.23 8.24 -19.13
C GLN A 135 7.10 9.26 -20.27
N LYS A 136 6.03 10.07 -20.28
CA LYS A 136 5.85 11.16 -21.26
C LYS A 136 6.93 12.22 -21.19
N LYS A 137 7.37 12.56 -19.97
CA LYS A 137 8.50 13.48 -19.79
C LYS A 137 9.77 12.93 -20.42
N LEU A 138 10.08 11.67 -20.12
CA LEU A 138 11.27 11.00 -20.64
C LEU A 138 11.26 10.92 -22.17
N SER A 139 10.08 10.74 -22.78
CA SER A 139 9.94 10.69 -24.23
C SER A 139 9.86 12.07 -24.90
N GLY A 140 9.88 13.18 -24.16
CA GLY A 140 9.71 14.53 -24.73
C GLY A 140 8.33 14.76 -25.35
N ILE A 141 7.29 14.07 -24.90
CA ILE A 141 5.93 14.24 -25.44
C ILE A 141 5.25 15.37 -24.66
N HIS A 142 4.93 16.44 -25.36
CA HIS A 142 4.22 17.61 -24.82
C HIS A 142 2.74 17.55 -25.21
N LYS A 143 1.85 17.80 -24.24
CA LYS A 143 0.43 18.05 -24.55
C LYS A 143 0.17 19.47 -25.04
N ALA A 144 1.00 20.41 -24.61
CA ALA A 144 0.92 21.82 -24.94
C ALA A 144 2.32 22.44 -24.86
N ILE A 145 2.53 23.52 -25.59
CA ILE A 145 3.77 24.31 -25.59
C ILE A 145 3.39 25.74 -25.20
N LEU A 146 3.99 26.27 -24.14
CA LEU A 146 3.86 27.68 -23.76
C LEU A 146 5.04 28.45 -24.35
N GLN A 147 4.79 29.37 -25.27
CA GLN A 147 5.81 30.24 -25.87
C GLN A 147 5.72 31.63 -25.27
N ILE A 148 6.78 32.09 -24.60
CA ILE A 148 6.89 33.46 -24.12
C ILE A 148 7.59 34.29 -25.20
N ARG A 149 6.92 35.35 -25.67
CA ARG A 149 7.45 36.27 -26.69
C ARG A 149 7.63 37.66 -26.09
N SER A 150 8.62 38.39 -26.58
CA SER A 150 8.89 39.78 -26.22
C SER A 150 9.25 40.55 -27.48
N THR A 151 8.83 41.82 -27.54
CA THR A 151 9.28 42.78 -28.56
C THR A 151 10.70 43.26 -28.27
N GLU A 152 11.13 43.21 -27.00
CA GLU A 152 12.49 43.51 -26.56
C GLU A 152 13.37 42.27 -26.51
N HIS A 153 14.69 42.47 -26.58
CA HIS A 153 15.67 41.39 -26.51
C HIS A 153 15.52 40.60 -25.19
N PHE A 154 15.40 39.27 -25.31
CA PHE A 154 15.34 38.34 -24.19
C PHE A 154 16.70 38.28 -23.46
N SER A 155 16.91 39.21 -22.52
CA SER A 155 18.19 39.33 -21.81
C SER A 155 18.53 38.04 -21.04
N PRO A 156 19.84 37.71 -20.89
CA PRO A 156 20.25 36.58 -20.06
C PRO A 156 19.72 36.64 -18.62
N ALA A 157 19.59 37.86 -18.06
CA ALA A 157 19.00 38.09 -16.75
C ALA A 157 17.53 37.68 -16.69
N LEU A 158 16.72 38.06 -17.69
CA LEU A 158 15.32 37.67 -17.77
C LEU A 158 15.16 36.15 -17.94
N ARG A 159 15.99 35.52 -18.79
CA ARG A 159 16.00 34.06 -18.93
C ARG A 159 16.30 33.38 -17.59
N LYS A 160 17.31 33.86 -16.86
CA LYS A 160 17.68 33.32 -15.55
C LYS A 160 16.56 33.51 -14.52
N PHE A 161 15.88 34.65 -14.55
CA PHE A 161 14.72 34.91 -13.69
C PHE A 161 13.58 33.92 -13.95
N ILE A 162 13.19 33.72 -15.21
CA ILE A 162 12.12 32.77 -15.57
C ILE A 162 12.50 31.34 -15.15
N HIS A 163 13.74 30.91 -15.43
CA HIS A 163 14.20 29.59 -15.00
C HIS A 163 14.16 29.42 -13.48
N LYS A 164 14.54 30.46 -12.72
CA LYS A 164 14.45 30.46 -11.26
C LYS A 164 13.00 30.36 -10.80
N TYR A 165 12.12 31.18 -11.37
CA TYR A 165 10.69 31.19 -11.02
C TYR A 165 10.03 29.82 -11.30
N LEU A 166 10.32 29.20 -12.45
CA LEU A 166 9.78 27.88 -12.80
C LEU A 166 10.24 26.78 -11.82
N LYS A 167 11.45 26.88 -11.28
CA LYS A 167 11.96 25.95 -10.24
C LYS A 167 11.33 26.18 -8.87
N GLU A 168 10.85 27.38 -8.61
CA GLU A 168 10.18 27.76 -7.36
C GLU A 168 8.68 27.49 -7.41
N LEU A 169 8.14 27.04 -8.55
CA LEU A 169 6.76 26.59 -8.64
C LEU A 169 6.49 25.46 -7.65
N ARG A 170 5.27 25.41 -7.14
CA ARG A 170 4.84 24.27 -6.34
C ARG A 170 5.05 22.97 -7.13
N LYS A 171 5.51 21.92 -6.46
CA LYS A 171 5.87 20.63 -7.06
C LYS A 171 4.73 20.00 -7.86
N ASP A 172 3.48 20.28 -7.53
CA ASP A 172 2.31 19.82 -8.26
C ASP A 172 2.17 20.44 -9.65
N TYR A 173 2.72 21.64 -9.89
CA TYR A 173 2.82 22.26 -11.21
C TYR A 173 4.13 21.87 -11.91
N GLU A 174 5.26 21.95 -11.21
CA GLU A 174 6.59 21.60 -11.74
C GLU A 174 6.61 20.18 -12.32
N LYS A 175 5.95 19.23 -11.64
CA LYS A 175 5.84 17.84 -12.13
C LYS A 175 5.13 17.72 -13.48
N ASN A 176 4.47 18.75 -14.02
CA ASN A 176 3.86 18.68 -15.36
C ASN A 176 4.73 19.31 -16.45
N ILE A 177 5.81 20.02 -16.09
CA ILE A 177 6.74 20.62 -17.06
C ILE A 177 7.67 19.53 -17.60
N VAL A 178 7.62 19.30 -18.91
CA VAL A 178 8.45 18.29 -19.58
C VAL A 178 9.86 18.82 -19.80
N GLU A 179 9.98 20.01 -20.37
CA GLU A 179 11.25 20.70 -20.62
C GLU A 179 11.05 22.21 -20.63
N VAL A 180 12.13 22.96 -20.48
CA VAL A 180 12.21 24.41 -20.70
C VAL A 180 13.35 24.64 -21.68
N LYS A 181 13.05 25.31 -22.80
CA LYS A 181 13.98 25.62 -23.90
C LYS A 181 14.26 27.12 -23.96
#